data_AF-A0A8W8KZ09-F1
#
_entry.id   AF-A0A8W8KZ09-F1
#
_cell.length_a   1.000
_cell.length_b   1.000
_cell.length_c   1.000
_cell.angle_alpha   90.00
_cell.angle_beta   90.00
_cell.angle_gamma   90.00
#
_symmetry.space_group_name_H-M   'P 1'
#
loop_
_entity.id
_entity.type
_entity.pdbx_description
1 polymer ?
#
loop_
_entity_poly.entity_id
_entity_poly.type
_entity_poly.pdbx_seq_one_letter_code
_entity_poly.pdbx_strand_id
1 'polypeptide(L)'
;MTQQSPALYIFIVTIVTTVFTINVANVKCKAGFENVGQWCFSFYLVGKSLSDSIEICTKAGGNMVLIDEYRKIEMLRKHMKEKGLIHKLTVQNREALIKSYQEIRELTTYQENYCNTYKTNRLLKPAEEFYIPNAKLPVNFNGNGRARLTTPSGFFIAKSPIPSAGYGAWTKTRVRKYTVLGEYEGEEHKIEGNSPYSWVIYEDKKKEKRHFIDASSPAKSNWLRYINCARNVWEENVYSFVCDNLVFYMTTKEVEPNTEFLTWYGRNDGLMLGITKLHPASELDLNSTFYIRLSYMPQDFKKNDLKYHQNWFSNKHDIKENKIQYGILDSYHDGAWKIQRENNYTYYTGEDGFSVPFVCEHQPLDVK
;
A
#
# COMPACT_ATOMS: atom_id res chain seq x y z
N MET A 1 -67.25 36.92 46.65
CA MET A 1 -67.72 37.16 45.27
C MET A 1 -67.51 38.65 45.02
N THR A 2 -66.67 39.15 44.11
CA THR A 2 -66.07 38.59 42.89
C THR A 2 -64.76 39.33 42.63
N GLN A 3 -63.76 38.57 42.17
CA GLN A 3 -62.39 38.96 41.87
C GLN A 3 -62.33 39.45 40.42
N GLN A 4 -61.76 40.64 40.16
CA GLN A 4 -61.48 41.16 38.81
C GLN A 4 -59.99 41.02 38.52
N SER A 5 -59.67 40.25 37.48
CA SER A 5 -58.32 40.00 36.96
C SER A 5 -57.76 41.18 36.14
N PRO A 6 -56.44 41.39 36.08
CA PRO A 6 -55.84 42.41 35.23
C PRO A 6 -55.61 41.90 33.79
N ALA A 7 -55.69 42.83 32.84
CA ALA A 7 -55.57 42.61 31.40
C ALA A 7 -54.16 42.19 30.97
N LEU A 8 -54.09 41.19 30.08
CA LEU A 8 -52.87 40.70 29.45
C LEU A 8 -52.64 41.45 28.13
N TYR A 9 -51.58 42.26 28.04
CA TYR A 9 -51.15 42.87 26.78
C TYR A 9 -50.31 41.87 25.99
N ILE A 10 -50.78 41.48 24.80
CA ILE A 10 -50.05 40.64 23.84
C ILE A 10 -49.24 41.57 22.93
N PHE A 11 -47.90 41.54 23.04
CA PHE A 11 -47.01 42.12 22.05
C PHE A 11 -46.88 41.16 20.86
N ILE A 12 -47.40 41.55 19.71
CA ILE A 12 -47.15 40.86 18.43
C ILE A 12 -45.77 41.31 17.96
N VAL A 13 -44.76 40.44 18.12
CA VAL A 13 -43.45 40.62 17.47
C VAL A 13 -43.55 39.99 16.08
N THR A 14 -43.75 40.81 15.06
CA THR A 14 -43.56 40.40 13.66
C THR A 14 -42.08 40.17 13.41
N ILE A 15 -41.66 38.90 13.40
CA ILE A 15 -40.34 38.49 12.92
C ILE A 15 -40.34 38.71 11.41
N VAL A 16 -39.70 39.79 10.96
CA VAL A 16 -39.34 39.96 9.55
C VAL A 16 -38.23 38.94 9.26
N THR A 17 -38.58 37.83 8.64
CA THR A 17 -37.61 36.90 8.07
C THR A 17 -36.96 37.58 6.88
N THR A 18 -35.83 38.25 7.12
CA THR A 18 -34.92 38.65 6.05
C THR A 18 -34.38 37.38 5.41
N VAL A 19 -34.99 36.99 4.29
CA VAL A 19 -34.42 36.01 3.37
C VAL A 19 -33.14 36.65 2.82
N PHE A 20 -31.99 36.30 3.40
CA PHE A 20 -30.70 36.56 2.79
C PHE A 20 -30.62 35.67 1.54
N THR A 21 -31.00 36.24 0.40
CA THR A 21 -30.55 35.70 -0.89
C THR A 21 -29.04 35.82 -0.91
N ILE A 22 -28.33 34.71 -0.69
CA ILE A 22 -26.90 34.63 -0.95
C ILE A 22 -26.75 34.96 -2.43
N ASN A 23 -26.17 36.12 -2.71
CA ASN A 23 -25.81 36.52 -4.05
C ASN A 23 -24.74 35.53 -4.51
N VAL A 24 -25.14 34.50 -5.27
CA VAL A 24 -24.19 33.60 -5.91
C VAL A 24 -23.49 34.47 -6.94
N ALA A 25 -22.28 34.93 -6.61
CA ALA A 25 -21.44 35.62 -7.57
C ALA A 25 -21.43 34.80 -8.86
N ASN A 26 -21.69 35.43 -10.01
CA ASN A 26 -21.62 34.77 -11.32
C ASN A 26 -20.14 34.42 -11.59
N VAL A 27 -19.67 33.33 -10.98
CA VAL A 27 -18.30 32.84 -11.12
C VAL A 27 -18.12 32.35 -12.55
N LYS A 28 -17.23 33.01 -13.28
CA LYS A 28 -16.89 32.64 -14.65
C LYS A 28 -15.70 31.68 -14.62
N CYS A 29 -15.95 30.45 -15.08
CA CYS A 29 -14.90 29.44 -15.19
C CYS A 29 -14.23 29.48 -16.57
N LYS A 30 -12.96 29.08 -16.61
CA LYS A 30 -12.22 28.83 -17.85
C LYS A 30 -12.92 27.70 -18.64
N ALA A 31 -12.83 27.73 -19.96
CA ALA A 31 -13.31 26.64 -20.81
C ALA A 31 -12.71 25.29 -20.35
N GLY A 32 -13.56 24.26 -20.26
CA GLY A 32 -13.19 22.95 -19.71
C GLY A 32 -13.35 22.81 -18.19
N PHE A 33 -13.67 23.91 -17.48
CA PHE A 33 -14.05 23.90 -16.07
C PHE A 33 -15.51 24.33 -15.91
N GLU A 34 -16.24 23.62 -15.06
CA GLU A 34 -17.62 23.91 -14.72
C GLU A 34 -17.74 24.59 -13.36
N ASN A 35 -18.76 25.44 -13.24
CA ASN A 35 -19.06 26.16 -12.02
C ASN A 35 -19.70 25.22 -11.00
N VAL A 36 -19.09 25.13 -9.82
CA VAL A 36 -19.62 24.43 -8.65
C VAL A 36 -19.60 25.39 -7.47
N GLY A 37 -20.67 26.17 -7.32
CA GLY A 37 -20.77 27.21 -6.29
C GLY A 37 -19.88 28.40 -6.63
N GLN A 38 -18.80 28.57 -5.86
CA GLN A 38 -17.80 29.61 -6.12
C GLN A 38 -16.50 29.06 -6.75
N TRP A 39 -16.42 27.76 -6.97
CA TRP A 39 -15.23 27.07 -7.47
C TRP A 39 -15.42 26.63 -8.91
N CYS A 40 -14.30 26.45 -9.62
CA CYS A 40 -14.27 25.95 -10.99
C CYS A 40 -13.56 24.59 -11.03
N PHE A 41 -14.30 23.54 -11.36
CA PHE A 41 -13.79 22.16 -11.37
C PHE A 41 -13.83 21.53 -12.75
N SER A 42 -12.93 20.59 -13.00
CA SER A 42 -12.96 19.73 -14.18
C SER A 42 -12.80 18.28 -13.72
N PHE A 43 -13.71 17.40 -14.15
CA PHE A 43 -13.81 16.03 -13.66
C PHE A 43 -13.26 15.05 -14.69
N TYR A 44 -12.28 14.25 -14.28
CA TYR A 44 -11.64 13.23 -15.10
C TYR A 44 -12.05 11.85 -14.57
N LEU A 45 -13.02 11.24 -15.27
CA LEU A 45 -13.67 9.99 -14.84
C LEU A 45 -12.88 8.73 -15.23
N VAL A 46 -11.95 8.87 -16.18
CA VAL A 46 -10.99 7.81 -16.52
C VAL A 46 -9.80 7.95 -15.59
N GLY A 47 -9.52 6.88 -14.83
CA GLY A 47 -8.47 6.91 -13.84
C GLY A 47 -7.07 7.06 -14.42
N LYS A 48 -6.21 7.78 -13.70
CA LYS A 48 -4.81 8.04 -14.07
C LYS A 48 -3.89 7.88 -12.86
N SER A 49 -2.60 7.70 -13.12
CA SER A 49 -1.55 7.80 -12.09
C SER A 49 -1.61 9.15 -11.40
N LEU A 50 -1.05 9.28 -10.19
CA LEU A 50 -0.97 10.61 -9.58
C LEU A 50 -0.16 11.57 -10.46
N SER A 51 0.96 11.10 -11.01
CA SER A 51 1.85 11.91 -11.84
C SER A 51 1.09 12.46 -13.06
N ASP A 52 0.38 11.59 -13.77
CA ASP A 52 -0.43 11.97 -14.94
C ASP A 52 -1.57 12.89 -14.53
N SER A 53 -2.26 12.63 -13.42
CA SER A 53 -3.33 13.50 -12.93
C SER A 53 -2.83 14.92 -12.70
N ILE A 54 -1.66 15.08 -12.06
CA ILE A 54 -1.03 16.38 -11.83
C ILE A 54 -0.70 17.04 -13.17
N GLU A 55 -0.03 16.32 -14.08
CA GLU A 55 0.36 16.85 -15.38
C GLU A 55 -0.85 17.30 -16.22
N ILE A 56 -1.92 16.51 -16.21
CA ILE A 56 -3.17 16.82 -16.91
C ILE A 56 -3.79 18.09 -16.34
N CYS A 57 -3.89 18.22 -15.01
CA CYS A 57 -4.44 19.42 -14.39
C CYS A 57 -3.60 20.67 -14.73
N THR A 58 -2.28 20.56 -14.66
CA THR A 58 -1.36 21.65 -15.02
C THR A 58 -1.50 22.05 -16.50
N LYS A 59 -1.59 21.08 -17.42
CA LYS A 59 -1.82 21.34 -18.85
C LYS A 59 -3.17 22.00 -19.13
N ALA A 60 -4.21 21.66 -18.35
CA ALA A 60 -5.50 22.34 -18.40
C ALA A 60 -5.45 23.79 -17.86
N GLY A 61 -4.32 24.20 -17.26
CA GLY A 61 -4.10 25.49 -16.63
C GLY A 61 -4.63 25.58 -15.20
N GLY A 62 -4.99 24.44 -14.59
CA GLY A 62 -5.39 24.34 -13.20
C GLY A 62 -4.39 23.55 -12.36
N ASN A 63 -4.82 23.10 -11.19
CA ASN A 63 -4.09 22.20 -10.30
C ASN A 63 -4.98 21.03 -9.89
N MET A 64 -4.42 20.04 -9.21
CA MET A 64 -5.26 19.08 -8.47
C MET A 64 -6.17 19.84 -7.51
N VAL A 65 -7.44 19.44 -7.39
CA VAL A 65 -8.37 20.11 -6.47
C VAL A 65 -7.84 20.05 -5.04
N LEU A 66 -7.86 21.21 -4.38
CA LEU A 66 -7.42 21.30 -3.00
C LEU A 66 -8.63 21.44 -2.08
N ILE A 67 -8.87 20.45 -1.22
CA ILE A 67 -9.89 20.52 -0.18
C ILE A 67 -9.31 21.24 1.04
N ASP A 68 -9.51 22.55 1.05
CA ASP A 68 -9.10 23.51 2.08
C ASP A 68 -10.27 23.95 2.98
N GLU A 69 -11.51 23.75 2.52
CA GLU A 69 -12.74 24.07 3.24
C GLU A 69 -13.75 22.91 3.22
N TYR A 70 -14.47 22.72 4.31
CA TYR A 70 -15.51 21.67 4.40
C TYR A 70 -16.66 21.89 3.40
N ARG A 71 -17.08 23.15 3.18
CA ARG A 71 -18.14 23.48 2.21
C ARG A 71 -17.77 23.10 0.78
N LYS A 72 -16.49 23.16 0.43
CA LYS A 72 -15.99 22.86 -0.92
C LYS A 72 -16.22 21.40 -1.29
N ILE A 73 -15.88 20.48 -0.38
CA ILE A 73 -16.10 19.04 -0.62
C ILE A 73 -17.59 18.68 -0.61
N GLU A 74 -18.42 19.32 0.21
CA GLU A 74 -19.88 19.12 0.17
C GLU A 74 -20.48 19.55 -1.17
N MET A 75 -20.07 20.71 -1.68
CA MET A 75 -20.52 21.22 -2.98
C MET A 75 -20.04 20.32 -4.13
N LEU A 76 -18.79 19.85 -4.08
CA LEU A 76 -18.25 18.88 -5.03
C LEU A 76 -19.08 17.59 -5.06
N ARG A 77 -19.31 16.97 -3.89
CA ARG A 77 -20.10 15.73 -3.75
C ARG A 77 -21.53 15.89 -4.21
N LYS A 78 -22.17 17.01 -3.85
CA LYS A 78 -23.53 17.35 -4.29
C LYS A 78 -23.59 17.44 -5.81
N HIS A 79 -22.66 18.17 -6.42
CA HIS A 79 -22.57 18.32 -7.87
C HIS A 79 -22.37 16.97 -8.58
N MET A 80 -21.45 16.14 -8.09
CA MET A 80 -21.22 14.80 -8.62
C MET A 80 -22.46 13.91 -8.56
N LYS A 81 -23.25 14.02 -7.48
CA LYS A 81 -24.51 13.29 -7.32
C LYS A 81 -25.57 13.78 -8.31
N GLU A 82 -25.78 15.10 -8.41
CA GLU A 82 -26.76 15.72 -9.32
C GLU A 82 -26.46 15.42 -10.80
N LYS A 83 -25.17 15.37 -11.16
CA LYS A 83 -24.71 15.05 -12.52
C LYS A 83 -24.59 13.55 -12.81
N GLY A 84 -24.86 12.69 -11.82
CA GLY A 84 -24.72 11.23 -11.97
C GLY A 84 -23.29 10.79 -12.31
N LEU A 85 -22.27 11.47 -11.79
CA LEU A 85 -20.86 11.17 -12.06
C LEU A 85 -20.33 10.00 -11.22
N ILE A 86 -20.93 9.76 -10.05
CA ILE A 86 -20.44 8.78 -9.06
C ILE A 86 -20.27 7.38 -9.66
N HIS A 87 -21.29 6.88 -10.37
CA HIS A 87 -21.25 5.54 -10.98
C HIS A 87 -20.28 5.42 -12.17
N LYS A 88 -19.69 6.53 -12.61
CA LYS A 88 -18.72 6.58 -13.72
C LYS A 88 -17.27 6.59 -13.21
N LEU A 89 -17.06 6.63 -11.90
CA LEU A 89 -15.73 6.63 -11.29
C LEU A 89 -15.11 5.23 -11.38
N THR A 90 -14.42 4.97 -12.49
CA THR A 90 -13.90 3.64 -12.82
C THR A 90 -12.44 3.49 -12.45
N VAL A 91 -12.12 2.42 -11.71
CA VAL A 91 -10.74 1.96 -11.48
C VAL A 91 -10.35 1.05 -12.65
N GLN A 92 -9.47 1.51 -13.52
CA GLN A 92 -9.18 0.86 -14.81
C GLN A 92 -8.66 -0.58 -14.64
N ASN A 93 -7.75 -0.82 -13.69
CA ASN A 93 -7.13 -2.13 -13.46
C ASN A 93 -7.82 -2.94 -12.35
N ARG A 94 -9.11 -2.68 -12.08
CA ARG A 94 -9.86 -3.28 -10.96
C ARG A 94 -9.80 -4.80 -10.97
N GLU A 95 -10.12 -5.45 -12.08
CA GLU A 95 -10.21 -6.91 -12.16
C GLU A 95 -8.85 -7.57 -11.94
N ALA A 96 -7.79 -6.99 -12.53
CA ALA A 96 -6.42 -7.44 -12.32
C ALA A 96 -6.01 -7.32 -10.84
N LEU A 97 -6.36 -6.23 -10.15
CA LEU A 97 -6.07 -6.03 -8.73
C LEU A 97 -6.85 -6.99 -7.82
N ILE A 98 -8.10 -7.29 -8.15
CA ILE A 98 -8.88 -8.28 -7.39
C ILE A 98 -8.24 -9.66 -7.54
N LYS A 99 -7.89 -10.03 -8.78
CA LYS A 99 -7.24 -11.31 -9.08
C LYS A 99 -5.88 -11.44 -8.37
N SER A 100 -5.02 -10.42 -8.45
CA SER A 100 -3.71 -10.45 -7.77
C SER A 100 -3.86 -10.57 -6.25
N TYR A 101 -4.89 -9.94 -5.67
CA TYR A 101 -5.16 -10.08 -4.24
C TYR A 101 -5.69 -11.46 -3.85
N GLN A 102 -6.45 -12.12 -4.72
CA GLN A 102 -6.87 -13.51 -4.55
C GLN A 102 -5.66 -14.46 -4.59
N GLU A 103 -4.73 -14.27 -5.52
CA GLU A 103 -3.50 -15.07 -5.61
C GLU A 103 -2.65 -15.00 -4.32
N ILE A 104 -2.61 -13.82 -3.66
CA ILE A 104 -1.97 -13.67 -2.34
C ILE A 104 -2.68 -14.51 -1.27
N ARG A 105 -4.02 -14.56 -1.29
CA ARG A 105 -4.79 -15.38 -0.33
C ARG A 105 -4.59 -16.88 -0.58
N GLU A 106 -4.55 -17.29 -1.83
CA GLU A 106 -4.25 -18.69 -2.20
C GLU A 106 -2.87 -19.11 -1.69
N LEU A 107 -1.87 -18.25 -1.83
CA LEU A 107 -0.52 -18.50 -1.29
C LEU A 107 -0.54 -18.76 0.22
N THR A 108 -1.34 -18.00 0.99
CA THR A 108 -1.53 -18.24 2.43
C THR A 108 -2.14 -19.62 2.70
N THR A 109 -3.11 -20.07 1.89
CA THR A 109 -3.68 -21.42 2.04
C THR A 109 -2.65 -22.51 1.79
N TYR A 110 -1.79 -22.36 0.77
CA TYR A 110 -0.69 -23.31 0.53
C TYR A 110 0.31 -23.35 1.69
N GLN A 111 0.67 -22.18 2.23
CA GLN A 111 1.52 -22.07 3.41
C GLN A 111 0.91 -22.83 4.61
N GLU A 112 -0.37 -22.61 4.90
CA GLU A 112 -1.06 -23.27 6.02
C GLU A 112 -1.07 -24.79 5.85
N ASN A 113 -1.37 -25.28 4.65
CA ASN A 113 -1.35 -26.71 4.34
C ASN A 113 0.04 -27.32 4.49
N TYR A 114 1.08 -26.63 4.01
CA TYR A 114 2.47 -27.04 4.22
C TYR A 114 2.78 -27.11 5.72
N CYS A 115 2.43 -26.08 6.49
CA CYS A 115 2.74 -26.03 7.91
C CYS A 115 2.00 -27.10 8.73
N ASN A 116 0.74 -27.39 8.39
CA ASN A 116 -0.02 -28.48 9.01
C ASN A 116 0.64 -29.85 8.74
N THR A 117 1.06 -30.09 7.50
CA THR A 117 1.76 -31.32 7.10
C THR A 117 3.11 -31.44 7.81
N TYR A 118 3.87 -30.35 7.88
CA TYR A 118 5.17 -30.30 8.56
C TYR A 118 5.05 -30.62 10.05
N LYS A 119 4.08 -30.03 10.76
CA LYS A 119 3.86 -30.26 12.20
C LYS A 119 3.41 -31.69 12.51
N THR A 120 2.56 -32.26 11.67
CA THR A 120 2.05 -33.64 11.87
C THR A 120 3.10 -34.69 11.54
N ASN A 121 3.96 -34.42 10.56
CA ASN A 121 4.93 -35.37 10.05
C ASN A 121 6.35 -34.81 10.05
N ARG A 122 6.83 -34.26 11.17
CA ARG A 122 8.16 -33.62 11.28
C ARG A 122 9.32 -34.49 10.75
N LEU A 123 9.18 -35.81 10.81
CA LEU A 123 10.19 -36.77 10.32
C LEU A 123 10.03 -37.13 8.83
N LEU A 124 8.86 -36.91 8.24
CA LEU A 124 8.63 -37.09 6.80
C LEU A 124 8.84 -35.74 6.13
N LYS A 125 9.99 -35.60 5.46
CA LYS A 125 10.18 -34.50 4.53
C LYS A 125 9.14 -34.64 3.43
N PRO A 126 8.46 -33.55 3.01
CA PRO A 126 7.66 -33.55 1.79
C PRO A 126 8.49 -34.13 0.64
N ALA A 127 7.83 -34.73 -0.37
CA ALA A 127 8.53 -35.29 -1.52
C ALA A 127 9.56 -34.29 -2.08
N GLU A 128 10.71 -34.78 -2.56
CA GLU A 128 11.81 -33.93 -3.07
C GLU A 128 11.36 -32.94 -4.17
N GLU A 129 10.24 -33.21 -4.83
CA GLU A 129 9.59 -32.32 -5.81
C GLU A 129 9.05 -31.01 -5.20
N PHE A 130 8.68 -31.02 -3.92
CA PHE A 130 8.07 -29.89 -3.22
C PHE A 130 8.95 -29.30 -2.10
N TYR A 131 10.06 -29.95 -1.77
CA TYR A 131 11.02 -29.47 -0.79
C TYR A 131 12.46 -29.67 -1.28
N ILE A 132 13.23 -28.59 -1.28
CA ILE A 132 14.63 -28.59 -1.70
C ILE A 132 15.53 -28.69 -0.45
N PRO A 133 16.19 -29.83 -0.22
CA PRO A 133 17.14 -29.95 0.89
C PRO A 133 18.44 -29.21 0.59
N ASN A 134 19.10 -28.72 1.63
CA ASN A 134 20.48 -28.23 1.54
C ASN A 134 21.41 -29.28 0.92
N ALA A 135 22.41 -28.82 0.17
CA ALA A 135 23.50 -29.69 -0.26
C ALA A 135 24.23 -30.28 0.95
N LYS A 136 24.65 -31.55 0.82
CA LYS A 136 25.49 -32.21 1.82
C LYS A 136 26.85 -31.52 1.87
N LEU A 137 27.27 -31.13 3.07
CA LEU A 137 28.57 -30.51 3.28
C LEU A 137 29.70 -31.55 3.12
N PRO A 138 30.86 -31.17 2.56
CA PRO A 138 32.04 -32.02 2.56
C PRO A 138 32.49 -32.37 3.99
N VAL A 139 33.20 -33.49 4.17
CA VAL A 139 33.70 -33.92 5.49
C VAL A 139 34.67 -32.88 6.09
N ASN A 140 35.54 -32.32 5.25
CA ASN A 140 36.50 -31.28 5.63
C ASN A 140 36.21 -30.03 4.83
N PHE A 141 35.64 -29.01 5.47
CA PHE A 141 35.39 -27.71 4.85
C PHE A 141 35.66 -26.57 5.83
N ASN A 142 35.98 -25.39 5.31
CA ASN A 142 36.09 -24.19 6.12
C ASN A 142 34.68 -23.75 6.55
N GLY A 143 34.46 -23.65 7.87
CA GLY A 143 33.18 -23.22 8.44
C GLY A 143 32.62 -21.95 7.80
N ASN A 144 33.45 -20.94 7.52
CA ASN A 144 33.02 -19.68 6.88
C ASN A 144 32.47 -19.86 5.45
N GLY A 145 32.70 -21.02 4.82
CA GLY A 145 32.12 -21.39 3.54
C GLY A 145 30.75 -22.09 3.64
N ARG A 146 30.27 -22.45 4.85
CA ARG A 146 29.07 -23.27 5.07
C ARG A 146 27.88 -22.76 4.26
N ALA A 147 27.52 -21.48 4.42
CA ALA A 147 26.34 -20.93 3.75
C ALA A 147 26.37 -21.06 2.22
N ARG A 148 27.55 -20.94 1.59
CA ARG A 148 27.68 -21.15 0.14
C ARG A 148 27.65 -22.65 -0.21
N LEU A 149 28.28 -23.48 0.61
CA LEU A 149 28.39 -24.92 0.39
C LEU A 149 27.08 -25.68 0.58
N THR A 150 26.11 -25.11 1.32
CA THR A 150 24.76 -25.69 1.43
C THR A 150 23.87 -25.41 0.21
N THR A 151 24.35 -24.65 -0.79
CA THR A 151 23.61 -24.39 -2.03
C THR A 151 23.37 -25.70 -2.81
N PRO A 152 22.11 -26.12 -3.06
CA PRO A 152 21.83 -27.35 -3.79
C PRO A 152 22.28 -27.27 -5.25
N SER A 153 22.54 -28.42 -5.89
CA SER A 153 23.22 -28.51 -7.20
C SER A 153 22.52 -27.76 -8.34
N GLY A 154 21.18 -27.70 -8.30
CA GLY A 154 20.33 -26.95 -9.23
C GLY A 154 20.36 -25.43 -9.04
N PHE A 155 21.10 -24.92 -8.06
CA PHE A 155 21.15 -23.49 -7.72
C PHE A 155 22.60 -22.99 -7.68
N PHE A 156 22.78 -21.68 -7.59
CA PHE A 156 24.09 -21.05 -7.45
C PHE A 156 24.01 -19.68 -6.78
N ILE A 157 25.13 -19.24 -6.22
CA ILE A 157 25.29 -17.90 -5.63
C ILE A 157 26.13 -17.05 -6.58
N ALA A 158 25.61 -15.89 -6.99
CA ALA A 158 26.28 -14.96 -7.90
C ALA A 158 25.99 -13.51 -7.49
N LYS A 159 26.76 -12.54 -8.00
CA LYS A 159 26.54 -11.12 -7.68
C LYS A 159 25.15 -10.68 -8.15
N SER A 160 24.38 -10.05 -7.26
CA SER A 160 23.06 -9.51 -7.61
C SER A 160 23.22 -8.24 -8.46
N PRO A 161 22.37 -8.03 -9.48
CA PRO A 161 22.29 -6.77 -10.20
C PRO A 161 21.64 -5.66 -9.37
N ILE A 162 21.00 -5.99 -8.23
CA ILE A 162 20.40 -4.99 -7.34
C ILE A 162 21.54 -4.13 -6.73
N PRO A 163 21.50 -2.80 -6.88
CA PRO A 163 22.54 -1.92 -6.34
C PRO A 163 22.76 -2.15 -4.84
N SER A 164 24.02 -2.32 -4.45
CA SER A 164 24.44 -2.52 -3.05
C SER A 164 23.88 -3.78 -2.34
N ALA A 165 23.22 -4.71 -3.05
CA ALA A 165 22.70 -5.95 -2.45
C ALA A 165 23.77 -7.05 -2.26
N GLY A 166 24.91 -6.95 -2.96
CA GLY A 166 25.99 -7.93 -2.84
C GLY A 166 25.73 -9.19 -3.67
N TYR A 167 25.61 -10.35 -3.01
CA TYR A 167 25.35 -11.64 -3.67
C TYR A 167 23.86 -12.00 -3.59
N GLY A 168 23.39 -12.69 -4.63
CA GLY A 168 22.05 -13.25 -4.77
C GLY A 168 22.08 -14.78 -4.86
N ALA A 169 20.96 -15.42 -4.56
CA ALA A 169 20.73 -16.84 -4.85
C ALA A 169 19.93 -17.00 -6.15
N TRP A 170 20.36 -17.93 -7.00
CA TRP A 170 19.86 -18.09 -8.37
C TRP A 170 19.58 -19.55 -8.67
N THR A 171 18.69 -19.81 -9.63
CA THR A 171 18.40 -21.17 -10.10
C THR A 171 19.04 -21.47 -11.45
N LYS A 172 19.57 -22.67 -11.65
CA LYS A 172 20.04 -23.21 -12.95
C LYS A 172 18.92 -23.95 -13.69
N THR A 173 17.89 -24.36 -12.97
CA THR A 173 16.78 -25.15 -13.49
C THR A 173 15.46 -24.43 -13.26
N ARG A 174 14.41 -24.84 -13.97
CA ARG A 174 13.07 -24.37 -13.67
C ARG A 174 12.63 -24.88 -12.30
N VAL A 175 11.99 -24.02 -11.51
CA VAL A 175 11.46 -24.34 -10.18
C VAL A 175 9.97 -24.04 -10.18
N ARG A 176 9.16 -25.01 -9.77
CA ARG A 176 7.70 -24.88 -9.84
C ARG A 176 7.18 -23.89 -8.80
N LYS A 177 5.97 -23.39 -9.01
CA LYS A 177 5.20 -22.65 -8.01
C LYS A 177 4.96 -23.55 -6.78
N TYR A 178 5.04 -22.97 -5.58
CA TYR A 178 4.85 -23.64 -4.29
C TYR A 178 5.90 -24.70 -3.92
N THR A 179 7.07 -24.67 -4.55
CA THR A 179 8.23 -25.44 -4.10
C THR A 179 8.85 -24.74 -2.88
N VAL A 180 9.01 -25.45 -1.78
CA VAL A 180 9.71 -24.97 -0.59
C VAL A 180 11.21 -25.10 -0.80
N LEU A 181 11.91 -23.98 -0.84
CA LEU A 181 13.35 -23.88 -1.06
C LEU A 181 14.17 -24.36 0.15
N GLY A 182 13.56 -24.39 1.33
CA GLY A 182 14.16 -24.91 2.54
C GLY A 182 13.77 -24.12 3.79
N GLU A 183 14.36 -24.55 4.90
CA GLU A 183 14.34 -23.83 6.18
C GLU A 183 15.48 -22.82 6.20
N TYR A 184 15.22 -21.59 6.63
CA TYR A 184 16.22 -20.56 6.83
C TYR A 184 16.99 -20.82 8.12
N GLU A 185 18.29 -21.07 8.01
CA GLU A 185 19.13 -21.45 9.15
C GLU A 185 19.97 -20.26 9.64
N GLY A 186 20.09 -20.12 10.95
CA GLY A 186 20.88 -19.11 11.63
C GLY A 186 21.03 -19.42 13.12
N GLU A 187 21.66 -18.52 13.85
CA GLU A 187 21.74 -18.60 15.31
C GLU A 187 20.46 -18.11 15.95
N GLU A 188 19.94 -18.86 16.92
CA GLU A 188 18.79 -18.43 17.71
C GLU A 188 19.21 -17.45 18.81
N HIS A 189 18.58 -16.28 18.83
CA HIS A 189 18.80 -15.26 19.87
C HIS A 189 17.48 -14.84 20.52
N LYS A 190 17.53 -14.47 21.81
CA LYS A 190 16.37 -13.92 22.55
C LYS A 190 16.27 -12.39 22.50
N ILE A 191 17.33 -11.73 22.05
CA ILE A 191 17.44 -10.27 22.00
C ILE A 191 17.56 -9.87 20.52
N GLU A 192 16.86 -8.80 20.16
CA GLU A 192 16.86 -8.26 18.79
C GLU A 192 18.26 -7.75 18.43
N GLY A 193 18.86 -8.37 17.42
CA GLY A 193 20.09 -7.89 16.79
C GLY A 193 19.79 -6.92 15.66
N ASN A 194 20.72 -6.01 15.36
CA ASN A 194 20.61 -5.07 14.25
C ASN A 194 21.24 -5.66 12.96
N SER A 195 20.73 -6.81 12.51
CA SER A 195 21.23 -7.47 11.30
C SER A 195 20.15 -7.60 10.24
N PRO A 196 20.45 -7.28 8.96
CA PRO A 196 19.54 -7.50 7.84
C PRO A 196 19.35 -9.00 7.51
N TYR A 197 20.07 -9.90 8.19
CA TYR A 197 19.94 -11.36 8.06
C TYR A 197 19.12 -12.00 9.18
N SER A 198 18.39 -11.19 9.96
CA SER A 198 17.65 -11.66 11.12
C SER A 198 16.15 -11.74 10.84
N TRP A 199 15.54 -12.89 11.14
CA TRP A 199 14.09 -13.05 11.13
C TRP A 199 13.52 -12.96 12.53
N VAL A 200 12.42 -12.21 12.70
CA VAL A 200 11.67 -12.12 13.96
C VAL A 200 10.62 -13.22 14.01
N ILE A 201 10.68 -14.04 15.07
CA ILE A 201 9.71 -15.11 15.33
C ILE A 201 8.89 -14.75 16.56
N TYR A 202 7.58 -14.81 16.43
CA TYR A 202 6.64 -14.55 17.51
C TYR A 202 6.16 -15.89 18.06
N GLU A 203 6.46 -16.19 19.33
CA GLU A 203 6.14 -17.49 19.95
C GLU A 203 4.64 -17.68 20.22
N ASP A 204 3.88 -16.60 20.32
CA ASP A 204 2.45 -16.66 20.66
C ASP A 204 1.61 -15.65 19.88
N LYS A 205 0.32 -15.96 19.70
CA LYS A 205 -0.69 -15.03 19.15
C LYS A 205 -0.77 -13.71 19.92
N LYS A 206 -0.32 -13.70 21.18
CA LYS A 206 -0.24 -12.51 22.05
C LYS A 206 1.03 -11.67 21.85
N LYS A 207 1.98 -12.08 21.00
CA LYS A 207 3.25 -11.36 20.70
C LYS A 207 4.17 -11.08 21.92
N GLU A 208 4.03 -11.82 23.02
CA GLU A 208 4.72 -11.51 24.29
C GLU A 208 6.13 -12.09 24.40
N LYS A 209 6.47 -13.15 23.63
CA LYS A 209 7.85 -13.66 23.53
C LYS A 209 8.30 -13.69 22.07
N ARG A 210 9.47 -13.10 21.83
CA ARG A 210 10.14 -13.03 20.53
C ARG A 210 11.48 -13.75 20.64
N HIS A 211 11.80 -14.58 19.67
CA HIS A 211 13.18 -14.97 19.39
C HIS A 211 13.50 -14.67 17.94
N PHE A 212 14.77 -14.72 17.60
CA PHE A 212 15.32 -14.29 16.32
C PHE A 212 16.16 -15.42 15.74
N ILE A 213 16.08 -15.62 14.43
CA ILE A 213 17.02 -16.46 13.69
C ILE A 213 17.96 -15.53 12.93
N ASP A 214 19.22 -15.45 13.37
CA ASP A 214 20.25 -14.57 12.80
C ASP A 214 21.22 -15.34 11.90
N ALA A 215 21.15 -15.09 10.59
CA ALA A 215 22.05 -15.67 9.60
C ALA A 215 23.25 -14.77 9.23
N SER A 216 23.62 -13.83 10.10
CA SER A 216 24.79 -12.95 9.90
C SER A 216 26.06 -13.74 9.69
N SER A 217 26.29 -14.80 10.48
CA SER A 217 27.45 -15.66 10.37
C SER A 217 27.29 -16.64 9.21
N PRO A 218 28.11 -16.57 8.13
CA PRO A 218 28.08 -17.57 7.06
C PRO A 218 28.41 -18.98 7.56
N ALA A 219 29.08 -19.11 8.70
CA ALA A 219 29.44 -20.39 9.30
C ALA A 219 28.30 -21.09 10.05
N LYS A 220 27.22 -20.36 10.36
CA LYS A 220 26.06 -20.88 11.11
C LYS A 220 24.73 -20.69 10.36
N SER A 221 24.82 -20.34 9.08
CA SER A 221 23.67 -20.11 8.19
C SER A 221 23.80 -20.90 6.90
N ASN A 222 22.75 -20.88 6.08
CA ASN A 222 22.68 -21.60 4.81
C ASN A 222 22.54 -20.66 3.60
N TRP A 223 22.38 -21.25 2.42
CA TRP A 223 22.31 -20.53 1.15
C TRP A 223 21.12 -19.57 1.02
N LEU A 224 20.03 -19.79 1.77
CA LEU A 224 18.84 -18.92 1.75
C LEU A 224 19.15 -17.51 2.27
N ARG A 225 20.22 -17.33 3.06
CA ARG A 225 20.71 -16.00 3.48
C ARG A 225 21.03 -15.06 2.31
N TYR A 226 21.29 -15.61 1.12
CA TYR A 226 21.66 -14.84 -0.08
C TYR A 226 20.44 -14.43 -0.92
N ILE A 227 19.21 -14.77 -0.51
CA ILE A 227 18.00 -14.34 -1.21
C ILE A 227 17.73 -12.87 -0.86
N ASN A 228 17.69 -12.01 -1.88
CA ASN A 228 17.59 -10.56 -1.71
C ASN A 228 16.14 -10.08 -1.55
N CYS A 229 15.99 -8.80 -1.16
CA CYS A 229 14.68 -8.18 -1.01
C CYS A 229 14.07 -7.86 -2.38
N ALA A 230 12.84 -8.31 -2.62
CA ALA A 230 12.05 -7.92 -3.78
C ALA A 230 11.53 -6.47 -3.63
N ARG A 231 11.64 -5.69 -4.70
CA ARG A 231 11.27 -4.27 -4.78
C ARG A 231 9.87 -4.04 -5.35
N ASN A 232 9.33 -5.02 -6.05
CA ASN A 232 7.99 -5.02 -6.63
C ASN A 232 7.45 -6.46 -6.80
N VAL A 233 6.15 -6.59 -7.06
CA VAL A 233 5.48 -7.89 -7.20
C VAL A 233 5.93 -8.69 -8.44
N TRP A 234 6.45 -8.02 -9.48
CA TRP A 234 6.87 -8.68 -10.71
C TRP A 234 8.18 -9.44 -10.56
N GLU A 235 9.10 -8.95 -9.73
CA GLU A 235 10.34 -9.66 -9.41
C GLU A 235 10.22 -10.56 -8.17
N GLU A 236 9.28 -10.30 -7.26
CA GLU A 236 9.03 -11.17 -6.11
C GLU A 236 8.60 -12.56 -6.56
N ASN A 237 9.43 -13.56 -6.25
CA ASN A 237 9.19 -14.95 -6.63
C ASN A 237 9.34 -15.92 -5.46
N VAL A 238 9.70 -15.43 -4.27
CA VAL A 238 9.78 -16.18 -3.02
C VAL A 238 8.93 -15.50 -1.95
N TYR A 239 8.24 -16.32 -1.17
CA TYR A 239 7.50 -15.94 0.02
C TYR A 239 8.10 -16.63 1.24
N SER A 240 8.53 -15.82 2.20
CA SER A 240 9.02 -16.27 3.49
C SER A 240 7.89 -16.33 4.51
N PHE A 241 7.80 -17.44 5.24
CA PHE A 241 6.79 -17.63 6.27
C PHE A 241 7.33 -18.37 7.49
N VAL A 242 6.69 -18.14 8.64
CA VAL A 242 7.00 -18.85 9.88
C VAL A 242 6.10 -20.08 10.00
N CYS A 243 6.70 -21.23 10.28
CA CYS A 243 6.00 -22.44 10.67
C CYS A 243 6.76 -23.11 11.81
N ASP A 244 6.06 -23.37 12.92
CA ASP A 244 6.60 -24.16 14.04
C ASP A 244 7.91 -23.58 14.61
N ASN A 245 7.95 -22.25 14.78
CA ASN A 245 9.12 -21.48 15.21
C ASN A 245 10.34 -21.54 14.27
N LEU A 246 10.14 -21.99 13.03
CA LEU A 246 11.15 -21.98 11.98
C LEU A 246 10.69 -21.07 10.84
N VAL A 247 11.63 -20.60 10.02
CA VAL A 247 11.35 -19.77 8.84
C VAL A 247 11.56 -20.60 7.58
N PHE A 248 10.57 -20.62 6.69
CA PHE A 248 10.62 -21.35 5.42
C PHE A 248 10.43 -20.41 4.26
N TYR A 249 11.10 -20.71 3.15
CA TYR A 249 11.01 -19.95 1.90
C TYR A 249 10.33 -20.81 0.84
N MET A 250 9.30 -20.29 0.19
CA MET A 250 8.54 -21.01 -0.84
C MET A 250 8.34 -20.16 -2.08
N THR A 251 8.43 -20.75 -3.26
CA THR A 251 8.19 -20.03 -4.51
C THR A 251 6.72 -19.61 -4.66
N THR A 252 6.50 -18.37 -5.08
CA THR A 252 5.14 -17.81 -5.29
C THR A 252 4.62 -18.02 -6.70
N LYS A 253 5.52 -18.34 -7.62
CA LYS A 253 5.29 -18.57 -9.05
C LYS A 253 6.37 -19.50 -9.59
N GLU A 254 6.20 -19.95 -10.83
CA GLU A 254 7.28 -20.67 -11.52
C GLU A 254 8.48 -19.74 -11.71
N VAL A 255 9.68 -20.25 -11.46
CA VAL A 255 10.95 -19.51 -11.57
C VAL A 255 11.82 -20.18 -12.63
N GLU A 256 12.13 -19.43 -13.68
CA GLU A 256 12.90 -19.92 -14.82
C GLU A 256 14.41 -19.99 -14.53
N PRO A 257 15.17 -20.82 -15.26
CA PRO A 257 16.63 -20.84 -15.20
C PRO A 257 17.25 -19.44 -15.30
N ASN A 258 18.34 -19.22 -14.58
CA ASN A 258 19.09 -17.96 -14.49
C ASN A 258 18.30 -16.78 -13.91
N THR A 259 17.28 -17.07 -13.10
CA THR A 259 16.52 -16.05 -12.36
C THR A 259 16.97 -15.99 -10.90
N GLU A 260 17.13 -14.78 -10.36
CA GLU A 260 17.43 -14.54 -8.94
C GLU A 260 16.16 -14.79 -8.10
N PHE A 261 16.33 -15.44 -6.96
CA PHE A 261 15.28 -15.55 -5.95
C PHE A 261 15.21 -14.27 -5.11
N LEU A 262 14.01 -13.72 -4.98
CA LEU A 262 13.74 -12.48 -4.27
C LEU A 262 12.51 -12.63 -3.40
N THR A 263 12.63 -12.24 -2.13
CA THR A 263 11.58 -12.32 -1.11
C THR A 263 11.30 -10.95 -0.50
N TRP A 264 10.14 -10.75 0.12
CA TRP A 264 9.89 -9.56 0.91
C TRP A 264 10.46 -9.69 2.33
N TYR A 265 11.39 -8.82 2.73
CA TYR A 265 12.02 -8.87 4.06
C TYR A 265 11.08 -8.51 5.22
N GLY A 266 9.95 -7.86 4.91
CA GLY A 266 9.02 -7.37 5.92
C GLY A 266 8.99 -5.84 5.96
N ARG A 267 8.05 -5.32 6.75
CA ARG A 267 7.71 -3.89 6.72
C ARG A 267 8.85 -2.99 7.17
N ASN A 268 9.55 -3.34 8.25
CA ASN A 268 10.58 -2.48 8.83
C ASN A 268 11.79 -2.35 7.89
N ASP A 269 12.34 -3.49 7.44
CA ASP A 269 13.47 -3.51 6.50
C ASP A 269 13.09 -2.93 5.14
N GLY A 270 11.88 -3.25 4.67
CA GLY A 270 11.30 -2.64 3.49
C GLY A 270 11.33 -1.11 3.52
N LEU A 271 10.85 -0.51 4.61
CA LEU A 271 10.85 0.94 4.78
C LEU A 271 12.27 1.52 4.80
N MET A 272 13.24 0.82 5.42
CA MET A 272 14.65 1.22 5.39
C MET A 272 15.26 1.18 3.97
N LEU A 273 14.76 0.27 3.13
CA LEU A 273 15.11 0.16 1.72
C LEU A 273 14.29 1.07 0.79
N GLY A 274 13.37 1.88 1.34
CA GLY A 274 12.47 2.74 0.55
C GLY A 274 11.36 1.99 -0.20
N ILE A 275 11.07 0.75 0.20
CA ILE A 275 10.05 -0.11 -0.41
C ILE A 275 8.82 -0.18 0.50
N THR A 276 7.63 0.04 -0.07
CA THR A 276 6.35 -0.16 0.64
C THR A 276 5.53 -1.22 -0.07
N LYS A 277 5.40 -2.40 0.55
CA LYS A 277 4.54 -3.49 0.06
C LYS A 277 3.13 -3.36 0.62
N LEU A 278 2.28 -2.63 -0.09
CA LEU A 278 0.86 -2.44 0.25
C LEU A 278 -0.02 -2.65 -0.97
N HIS A 279 -0.94 -3.61 -0.89
CA HIS A 279 -1.85 -3.92 -1.99
C HIS A 279 -3.11 -3.05 -1.89
N PRO A 280 -3.61 -2.39 -2.96
CA PRO A 280 -4.83 -1.58 -2.91
C PRO A 280 -6.02 -2.33 -2.29
N ALA A 281 -6.31 -3.54 -2.77
CA ALA A 281 -7.39 -4.39 -2.26
C ALA A 281 -7.24 -4.86 -0.80
N SER A 282 -6.13 -4.58 -0.12
CA SER A 282 -5.98 -4.88 1.32
C SER A 282 -6.65 -3.85 2.22
N GLU A 283 -6.97 -2.66 1.69
CA GLU A 283 -7.63 -1.59 2.44
C GLU A 283 -8.76 -0.89 1.67
N LEU A 284 -8.81 -1.07 0.35
CA LEU A 284 -9.86 -0.54 -0.51
C LEU A 284 -10.87 -1.66 -0.84
N ASP A 285 -12.16 -1.33 -0.78
CA ASP A 285 -13.20 -2.15 -1.39
C ASP A 285 -13.28 -1.83 -2.88
N LEU A 286 -12.57 -2.62 -3.69
CA LEU A 286 -12.60 -2.45 -5.14
C LEU A 286 -13.92 -2.91 -5.77
N ASN A 287 -14.85 -3.54 -5.04
CA ASN A 287 -16.06 -4.14 -5.64
C ASN A 287 -17.23 -3.18 -5.70
N SER A 288 -17.53 -2.52 -4.59
CA SER A 288 -18.77 -1.74 -4.44
C SER A 288 -18.53 -0.27 -4.08
N THR A 289 -17.27 0.14 -3.97
CA THR A 289 -16.89 1.51 -3.62
C THR A 289 -16.33 2.23 -4.83
N PHE A 290 -16.81 3.47 -5.02
CA PHE A 290 -16.31 4.39 -6.03
C PHE A 290 -15.26 5.31 -5.43
N TYR A 291 -14.20 5.63 -6.17
CA TYR A 291 -13.08 6.43 -5.68
C TYR A 291 -12.80 7.62 -6.59
N ILE A 292 -12.52 8.77 -5.98
CA ILE A 292 -11.98 9.93 -6.68
C ILE A 292 -10.81 10.53 -5.91
N ARG A 293 -9.73 10.82 -6.61
CA ARG A 293 -8.53 11.43 -6.05
C ARG A 293 -8.71 12.94 -5.93
N LEU A 294 -8.45 13.44 -4.73
CA LEU A 294 -8.41 14.86 -4.39
C LEU A 294 -7.10 15.15 -3.64
N SER A 295 -6.81 16.43 -3.41
CA SER A 295 -5.73 16.85 -2.52
C SER A 295 -6.30 17.50 -1.26
N TYR A 296 -5.61 17.34 -0.14
CA TYR A 296 -5.99 17.91 1.15
C TYR A 296 -4.82 18.67 1.79
N MET A 297 -5.12 19.82 2.39
CA MET A 297 -4.18 20.58 3.21
C MET A 297 -4.68 20.59 4.66
N PRO A 298 -3.94 20.01 5.62
CA PRO A 298 -4.36 20.03 7.02
C PRO A 298 -4.24 21.42 7.62
N GLN A 299 -5.33 21.90 8.25
CA GLN A 299 -5.39 23.16 9.00
C GLN A 299 -4.89 22.99 10.46
N ASP A 300 -3.63 22.60 10.64
CA ASP A 300 -2.86 22.82 11.88
C ASP A 300 -2.98 21.94 13.15
N PHE A 301 -3.81 20.90 13.29
CA PHE A 301 -3.82 20.11 14.57
C PHE A 301 -3.42 18.63 14.51
N LYS A 302 -3.21 18.03 13.32
CA LYS A 302 -2.84 16.60 13.20
C LYS A 302 -1.46 16.34 12.58
N LYS A 303 -0.59 17.36 12.54
CA LYS A 303 0.76 17.27 11.93
C LYS A 303 1.61 16.11 12.47
N ASN A 304 1.44 15.74 13.75
CA ASN A 304 2.20 14.68 14.41
C ASN A 304 1.64 13.26 14.21
N ASP A 305 0.33 13.08 14.00
CA ASP A 305 -0.28 11.78 13.68
C ASP A 305 0.02 11.32 12.24
N LEU A 306 0.57 12.23 11.43
CA LEU A 306 0.81 12.03 9.99
C LEU A 306 2.26 11.61 9.67
N LYS A 307 3.15 11.52 10.67
CA LYS A 307 4.61 11.37 10.48
C LYS A 307 5.08 9.98 10.01
N TYR A 308 4.25 8.95 10.11
CA TYR A 308 4.66 7.54 9.92
C TYR A 308 4.05 6.82 8.71
N HIS A 309 3.43 7.56 7.78
CA HIS A 309 2.82 6.96 6.59
C HIS A 309 3.46 7.55 5.34
N GLN A 310 4.17 6.72 4.58
CA GLN A 310 4.69 7.06 3.26
C GLN A 310 3.50 7.29 2.31
N ASN A 311 3.02 8.52 2.25
CA ASN A 311 2.04 8.94 1.27
C ASN A 311 2.70 8.86 -0.12
N TRP A 312 1.95 8.47 -1.15
CA TRP A 312 2.44 8.47 -2.55
C TRP A 312 2.94 9.86 -2.97
N PHE A 313 2.44 10.91 -2.31
CA PHE A 313 3.07 12.22 -2.28
C PHE A 313 4.43 12.08 -1.58
N SER A 314 5.48 11.76 -2.35
CA SER A 314 6.83 12.18 -1.98
C SER A 314 6.71 13.65 -1.60
N ASN A 315 7.04 13.97 -0.35
CA ASN A 315 7.03 15.30 0.25
C ASN A 315 7.30 16.43 -0.76
N LYS A 316 6.28 16.87 -1.52
CA LYS A 316 6.33 18.13 -2.26
C LYS A 316 6.09 19.18 -1.21
N HIS A 317 7.14 19.41 -0.44
CA HIS A 317 7.28 20.59 0.36
C HIS A 317 7.31 21.73 -0.65
N ASP A 318 6.25 22.51 -0.73
CA ASP A 318 6.38 23.80 -1.38
C ASP A 318 7.24 24.67 -0.47
N ILE A 319 8.54 24.73 -0.79
CA ILE A 319 9.55 25.48 -0.03
C ILE A 319 9.16 26.96 0.05
N LYS A 320 8.36 27.47 -0.92
CA LYS A 320 7.92 28.86 -0.95
C LYS A 320 6.78 29.16 0.02
N GLU A 321 5.92 28.20 0.34
CA GLU A 321 4.72 28.42 1.17
C GLU A 321 4.69 27.65 2.49
N ASN A 322 5.66 26.78 2.77
CA ASN A 322 5.73 25.93 3.97
C ASN A 322 4.47 25.06 4.19
N LYS A 323 3.77 24.69 3.10
CA LYS A 323 2.56 23.85 3.12
C LYS A 323 2.88 22.43 2.66
N ILE A 324 2.29 21.44 3.33
CA ILE A 324 2.35 20.02 2.94
C ILE A 324 0.96 19.61 2.45
N GLN A 325 0.86 19.23 1.19
CA GLN A 325 -0.36 18.69 0.59
C GLN A 325 -0.31 17.16 0.59
N TYR A 326 -1.46 16.54 0.83
CA TYR A 326 -1.59 15.08 0.85
C TYR A 326 -2.62 14.62 -0.18
N GLY A 327 -2.34 13.48 -0.81
CA GLY A 327 -3.31 12.73 -1.59
C GLY A 327 -4.35 12.10 -0.71
N ILE A 328 -5.61 12.29 -1.10
CA ILE A 328 -6.73 11.60 -0.48
C ILE A 328 -7.57 10.92 -1.57
N LEU A 329 -8.17 9.80 -1.18
CA LEU A 329 -9.25 9.18 -1.92
C LEU A 329 -10.55 9.53 -1.19
N ASP A 330 -11.42 10.26 -1.87
CA ASP A 330 -12.81 10.40 -1.43
C ASP A 330 -13.60 9.25 -2.04
N SER A 331 -14.22 8.47 -1.16
CA SER A 331 -14.86 7.21 -1.52
C SER A 331 -16.35 7.28 -1.27
N TYR A 332 -17.13 6.66 -2.16
CA TYR A 332 -18.58 6.59 -2.05
C TYR A 332 -19.07 5.15 -2.11
N HIS A 333 -19.82 4.74 -1.10
CA HIS A 333 -20.42 3.42 -0.97
C HIS A 333 -21.74 3.53 -0.19
N ASP A 334 -22.80 2.89 -0.67
CA ASP A 334 -24.10 2.79 0.00
C ASP A 334 -24.65 4.12 0.56
N GLY A 335 -24.58 5.19 -0.25
CA GLY A 335 -25.11 6.50 0.13
C GLY A 335 -24.17 7.35 1.00
N ALA A 336 -23.06 6.78 1.48
CA ALA A 336 -22.13 7.43 2.38
C ALA A 336 -20.80 7.79 1.70
N TRP A 337 -20.24 8.93 2.08
CA TRP A 337 -18.91 9.37 1.68
C TRP A 337 -17.90 9.14 2.80
N LYS A 338 -16.70 8.71 2.43
CA LYS A 338 -15.58 8.54 3.36
C LYS A 338 -14.27 9.00 2.72
N ILE A 339 -13.53 9.81 3.45
CA ILE A 339 -12.19 10.24 3.06
C ILE A 339 -11.17 9.31 3.69
N GLN A 340 -10.17 8.93 2.91
CA GLN A 340 -8.98 8.25 3.40
C GLN A 340 -7.73 8.77 2.68
N ARG A 341 -6.57 8.55 3.28
CA ARG A 341 -5.30 8.85 2.61
C ARG A 341 -5.09 7.91 1.44
N GLU A 342 -4.53 8.45 0.38
CA GLU A 342 -3.99 7.63 -0.71
C GLU A 342 -2.60 7.12 -0.29
N ASN A 343 -2.44 5.80 -0.16
CA ASN A 343 -1.15 5.22 0.21
C ASN A 343 -0.29 4.93 -1.02
N ASN A 344 0.98 4.63 -0.77
CA ASN A 344 1.87 4.16 -1.82
C ASN A 344 1.57 2.70 -2.20
N TYR A 345 1.01 2.50 -3.39
CA TYR A 345 0.69 1.18 -3.95
C TYR A 345 1.68 0.67 -5.00
N THR A 346 2.81 1.36 -5.25
CA THR A 346 3.75 1.08 -6.37
C THR A 346 4.15 -0.38 -6.46
N TYR A 347 4.28 -1.06 -5.32
CA TYR A 347 4.73 -2.45 -5.29
C TYR A 347 3.86 -3.37 -6.15
N TYR A 348 2.54 -3.10 -6.21
CA TYR A 348 1.58 -3.91 -6.97
C TYR A 348 1.05 -3.22 -8.22
N THR A 349 1.20 -1.91 -8.33
CA THR A 349 0.67 -1.13 -9.46
C THR A 349 1.75 -0.58 -10.40
N GLY A 350 3.03 -0.78 -10.09
CA GLY A 350 4.14 -0.23 -10.85
C GLY A 350 4.43 1.24 -10.53
N GLU A 351 5.37 1.84 -11.27
CA GLU A 351 5.80 3.23 -11.08
C GLU A 351 4.68 4.25 -11.37
N ASP A 352 3.73 3.88 -12.23
CA ASP A 352 2.54 4.68 -12.51
C ASP A 352 1.53 4.65 -11.34
N GLY A 353 1.65 3.70 -10.41
CA GLY A 353 0.83 3.71 -9.22
C GLY A 353 -0.65 3.41 -9.46
N PHE A 354 -1.46 3.77 -8.48
CA PHE A 354 -2.89 3.45 -8.51
C PHE A 354 -3.64 4.40 -9.46
N SER A 355 -4.30 3.84 -10.47
CA SER A 355 -5.03 4.62 -11.47
C SER A 355 -6.48 4.86 -11.04
N VAL A 356 -6.78 6.10 -10.64
CA VAL A 356 -8.11 6.50 -10.15
C VAL A 356 -8.58 7.80 -10.78
N PRO A 357 -9.91 8.00 -10.93
CA PRO A 357 -10.51 9.26 -11.34
C PRO A 357 -10.04 10.42 -10.47
N PHE A 358 -10.04 11.64 -10.99
CA PHE A 358 -9.53 12.80 -10.27
C PHE A 358 -10.24 14.09 -10.68
N VAL A 359 -10.04 15.14 -9.89
CA VAL A 359 -10.61 16.47 -10.15
C VAL A 359 -9.50 17.51 -10.23
N CYS A 360 -9.57 18.33 -11.26
CA CYS A 360 -8.76 19.53 -11.37
C CYS A 360 -9.55 20.76 -10.93
N GLU A 361 -8.85 21.75 -10.42
CA GLU A 361 -9.38 23.04 -9.99
C GLU A 361 -8.66 24.19 -10.70
N HIS A 362 -9.43 25.21 -11.10
CA HIS A 362 -8.91 26.47 -11.63
C HIS A 362 -9.48 27.62 -10.80
N GLN A 363 -8.71 28.71 -10.64
CA GLN A 363 -9.21 29.90 -9.96
C GLN A 363 -10.31 30.57 -10.79
N PRO A 364 -11.41 31.05 -10.20
CA PRO A 364 -12.38 31.88 -10.91
C PRO A 364 -11.74 32.96 -11.77
N LEU A 365 -12.27 33.17 -12.98
CA LEU A 365 -11.85 34.32 -13.78
C LEU A 365 -12.47 35.58 -13.18
N ASP A 366 -11.67 36.63 -13.03
CA ASP A 366 -12.17 37.94 -12.64
C ASP A 366 -13.25 38.39 -13.63
N VAL A 367 -14.43 38.68 -13.10
CA VAL A 367 -15.50 39.30 -13.87
C VAL A 367 -15.18 40.79 -13.89
N LYS A 368 -14.52 41.24 -14.97
CA LYS A 368 -14.31 42.67 -15.24
C LYS A 368 -15.62 43.41 -15.46
#